data_AF-A0A972TQ14-F1
#
_entry.id   AF-A0A972TQ14-F1
#
_cell.length_a   1.000
_cell.length_b   1.000
_cell.length_c   1.000
_cell.angle_alpha   90.00
_cell.angle_beta   90.00
_cell.angle_gamma   90.00
#
_symmetry.space_group_name_H-M   'P 1'
#
loop_
_entity.id
_entity.type
_entity.pdbx_description
1 polymer ?
#
loop_
_entity_poly.entity_id
_entity_poly.type
_entity_poly.pdbx_seq_one_letter_code
_entity_poly.pdbx_strand_id
1 'polypeptide(L)' 'MLSVFKKVRGQPIEKQFKTFVNIGSIDFRIDFLRLGKGTRFITDAWILRMGNKVAVTRMELRNEEDVVIAVGTGTYTVG' A
#
# COMPACT_ATOMS: atom_id res chain seq x y z
N MET A 1 -3.18 7.46 -3.80
CA MET A 1 -4.10 8.17 -2.90
C MET A 1 -4.64 9.46 -3.56
N LEU A 2 -3.79 10.42 -3.94
CA LEU A 2 -4.22 11.72 -4.50
C LEU A 2 -5.19 11.67 -5.71
N SER A 3 -5.02 10.76 -6.68
CA SER A 3 -5.88 10.74 -7.88
C SER A 3 -7.29 10.18 -7.63
N VAL A 4 -7.42 9.14 -6.80
CA VAL A 4 -8.73 8.60 -6.37
C VAL A 4 -9.43 9.63 -5.47
N PHE A 5 -8.68 10.25 -4.55
CA PHE A 5 -9.20 11.32 -3.68
C PHE A 5 -9.61 12.57 -4.47
N LYS A 6 -8.96 12.92 -5.59
CA LYS A 6 -9.39 14.02 -6.48
C LYS A 6 -10.74 13.74 -7.15
N LYS A 7 -11.01 12.49 -7.56
CA LYS A 7 -12.30 12.12 -8.18
C LYS A 7 -13.46 12.10 -7.18
N VAL A 8 -13.18 11.77 -5.92
CA VAL A 8 -14.20 11.39 -4.92
C VAL A 8 -14.46 12.49 -3.87
N ARG A 9 -13.59 13.51 -3.79
CA ARG A 9 -13.82 14.71 -2.97
C ARG A 9 -15.13 15.40 -3.35
N GLY A 10 -15.97 15.69 -2.35
CA GLY A 10 -17.25 16.37 -2.53
C GLY A 10 -18.43 15.46 -2.93
N GLN A 11 -18.22 14.16 -3.11
CA GLN A 11 -19.30 13.20 -3.36
C GLN A 11 -19.91 12.69 -2.04
N PRO A 12 -21.18 12.24 -2.03
CA PRO A 12 -21.83 11.66 -0.85
C PRO A 12 -20.99 10.52 -0.25
N ILE A 13 -20.95 10.45 1.09
CA ILE A 13 -20.16 9.48 1.88
C ILE A 13 -20.28 8.05 1.33
N GLU A 14 -21.48 7.60 0.97
CA GLU A 14 -21.74 6.27 0.40
C GLU A 14 -20.96 5.97 -0.89
N LYS A 15 -20.80 6.97 -1.75
CA LYS A 15 -20.06 6.86 -3.01
C LYS A 15 -18.54 6.93 -2.77
N GLN A 16 -18.13 7.60 -1.70
CA GLN A 16 -16.75 7.55 -1.23
C GLN A 16 -16.41 6.15 -0.71
N PHE A 17 -17.25 5.59 0.16
CA PHE A 17 -17.10 4.24 0.71
C PHE A 17 -17.07 3.16 -0.38
N LYS A 18 -17.99 3.21 -1.37
CA LYS A 18 -17.99 2.26 -2.50
C LYS A 18 -16.65 2.20 -3.24
N THR A 19 -15.91 3.31 -3.32
CA THR A 19 -14.61 3.34 -4.01
C THR A 19 -13.51 2.65 -3.19
N PHE A 20 -13.62 2.64 -1.86
CA PHE A 20 -12.69 1.95 -0.97
C PHE A 20 -12.99 0.45 -0.84
N VAL A 21 -14.26 0.04 -0.95
CA VAL A 21 -14.67 -1.38 -0.90
C VAL A 21 -14.06 -2.22 -2.04
N ASN A 22 -13.68 -1.60 -3.16
CA ASN A 22 -13.11 -2.29 -4.33
C ASN A 22 -11.58 -2.42 -4.33
N ILE A 23 -10.91 -2.11 -3.21
CA ILE A 23 -9.47 -2.32 -3.11
C ILE A 23 -9.21 -3.77 -2.75
N GLY A 24 -8.55 -4.49 -3.67
CA GLY A 24 -8.17 -5.88 -3.50
C GLY A 24 -6.70 -6.07 -3.82
N SER A 25 -6.05 -7.02 -3.17
CA SER A 25 -4.68 -7.41 -3.50
C SER A 25 -4.68 -8.30 -4.74
N ILE A 26 -3.82 -7.99 -5.72
CA ILE A 26 -3.63 -8.81 -6.92
C ILE A 26 -2.43 -9.73 -6.72
N ASP A 27 -1.28 -9.14 -6.39
CA ASP A 27 -0.04 -9.89 -6.18
C ASP A 27 0.91 -9.15 -5.23
N PHE A 28 1.81 -9.92 -4.63
CA PHE A 28 2.88 -9.43 -3.77
C PHE A 28 4.19 -10.12 -4.09
N ARG A 29 5.27 -9.34 -4.07
CA ARG A 29 6.65 -9.81 -4.09
C ARG A 29 7.34 -9.25 -2.85
N ILE A 30 7.88 -10.13 -2.01
CA ILE A 30 8.56 -9.77 -0.77
C ILE A 30 9.96 -10.38 -0.80
N ASP A 31 10.95 -9.53 -0.58
CA ASP A 31 12.35 -9.93 -0.44
C ASP A 31 12.75 -9.81 1.01
N PHE A 32 13.00 -10.95 1.66
CA PHE A 32 13.46 -11.02 3.05
C PHE A 32 14.98 -10.85 3.09
N LEU A 33 15.43 -9.74 3.65
CA LEU A 33 16.85 -9.38 3.66
C LEU A 33 17.55 -9.87 4.93
N ARG A 34 16.83 -9.86 6.06
CA ARG A 34 17.37 -10.17 7.38
C ARG A 34 16.33 -10.92 8.21
N LEU A 35 16.79 -11.62 9.24
CA LEU A 35 15.91 -12.22 10.23
C LEU A 35 15.07 -11.13 10.91
N GLY A 36 13.78 -11.38 11.10
CA GLY A 36 12.84 -10.46 11.77
C GLY A 36 13.05 -10.38 13.28
N LYS A 37 14.24 -9.93 13.70
CA LYS A 37 14.57 -9.65 15.10
C LYS A 37 14.12 -8.25 15.47
N GLY A 38 13.44 -8.14 16.60
CA GLY A 38 12.93 -6.87 17.12
C GLY A 38 11.69 -7.09 17.96
N THR A 39 11.32 -6.07 18.71
CA THR A 39 10.11 -6.02 19.54
C THR A 39 9.00 -5.20 18.89
N ARG A 40 9.34 -4.36 17.92
CA ARG A 40 8.40 -3.54 17.16
C ARG A 40 8.85 -3.44 15.71
N PHE A 41 7.87 -3.48 14.80
CA PHE A 41 8.13 -3.31 13.38
C PHE A 41 7.26 -2.19 12.81
N ILE A 42 7.82 -1.45 11.86
CA ILE A 42 7.19 -0.33 11.17
C ILE A 42 7.32 -0.58 9.68
N THR A 43 6.22 -0.42 8.96
CA THR A 43 6.20 -0.51 7.50
C THR A 43 5.82 0.82 6.91
N ASP A 44 6.64 1.29 5.97
CA ASP A 44 6.31 2.41 5.12
C ASP A 44 6.02 1.92 3.70
N ALA A 45 5.13 2.61 3.01
CA ALA A 45 4.71 2.27 1.67
C ALA A 45 4.54 3.51 0.80
N TRP A 46 4.98 3.41 -0.45
CA TRP A 46 4.86 4.46 -1.44
C TRP A 46 4.21 3.92 -2.70
N ILE A 47 3.34 4.71 -3.30
CA ILE A 47 2.72 4.36 -4.58
C ILE A 47 3.74 4.62 -5.68
N LEU A 48 4.17 3.57 -6.37
CA LEU A 48 5.00 3.67 -7.56
C LEU A 48 4.17 4.05 -8.79
N ARG A 49 2.96 3.49 -8.91
CA ARG A 49 2.05 3.74 -10.03
C ARG A 49 0.60 3.75 -9.57
N MET A 50 -0.17 4.74 -10.03
CA MET A 50 -1.61 4.86 -9.77
C MET A 50 -2.38 4.84 -11.09
N GLY A 51 -2.95 3.70 -11.45
CA GLY A 51 -3.86 3.56 -12.60
C GLY A 51 -5.33 3.74 -12.22
N ASN A 52 -6.21 3.63 -13.22
CA ASN A 52 -7.67 3.74 -13.01
C ASN A 52 -8.30 2.46 -12.42
N LYS A 53 -7.63 1.31 -12.57
CA LYS A 53 -8.07 0.00 -12.06
C LYS A 53 -7.01 -0.76 -11.27
N VAL A 54 -5.72 -0.38 -11.44
CA VAL A 54 -4.59 -1.05 -10.79
C VAL A 54 -3.64 -0.01 -10.20
N ALA A 55 -3.18 -0.23 -8.97
CA ALA A 55 -2.10 0.51 -8.33
C ALA A 55 -0.94 -0.42 -7.97
N VAL A 56 0.27 0.13 -7.99
CA VAL A 56 1.50 -0.56 -7.58
C VAL A 56 2.16 0.23 -6.46
N THR A 57 2.56 -0.43 -5.39
CA THR A 57 3.29 0.14 -4.27
C THR A 57 4.66 -0.52 -4.09
N ARG A 58 5.61 0.23 -3.53
CA ARG A 58 6.81 -0.30 -2.89
C ARG A 58 6.68 -0.13 -1.40
N MET A 59 7.13 -1.11 -0.65
CA MET A 59 7.04 -1.18 0.81
C MET A 59 8.41 -1.51 1.40
N GLU A 60 8.67 -0.99 2.59
CA GLU A 60 9.85 -1.29 3.38
C GLU A 60 9.45 -1.57 4.82
N LEU A 61 9.90 -2.70 5.35
CA LEU A 61 9.65 -3.14 6.73
C LEU A 61 10.93 -2.97 7.54
N ARG A 62 10.84 -2.25 8.65
CA ARG A 62 11.95 -1.92 9.55
C ARG A 62 11.63 -2.32 10.99
N ASN A 63 12.66 -2.64 11.76
CA ASN A 63 12.52 -2.86 13.21
C ASN A 63 12.66 -1.54 13.99
N GLU A 64 12.63 -1.61 15.32
CA GLU A 64 12.77 -0.45 16.22
C GLU A 64 14.12 0.27 16.11
N GLU A 65 15.14 -0.41 15.58
CA GLU A 65 16.48 0.13 15.34
C GLU A 65 16.62 0.72 13.92
N ASP A 66 15.50 0.90 13.20
CA ASP A 66 15.43 1.37 11.81
C ASP A 66 16.13 0.45 10.79
N VAL A 67 16.44 -0.79 11.19
CA VAL A 67 17.05 -1.79 10.30
C VAL A 67 15.99 -2.36 9.37
N VAL A 68 16.19 -2.19 8.05
CA VAL A 68 15.34 -2.81 7.03
C VAL A 68 15.48 -4.33 7.06
N ILE A 69 14.39 -5.03 7.33
CA ILE A 69 14.35 -6.50 7.40
C ILE A 69 13.73 -7.15 6.17
N ALA A 70 12.83 -6.45 5.50
CA ALA A 70 12.24 -6.88 4.25
C ALA A 70 11.85 -5.69 3.39
N VAL A 71 11.83 -5.89 2.08
CA VAL A 71 11.26 -4.94 1.11
C VAL A 71 10.22 -5.66 0.28
N GLY A 72 9.29 -4.89 -0.29
CA GLY A 72 8.19 -5.49 -1.04
C GLY A 72 7.65 -4.61 -2.14
N THR A 73 7.03 -5.25 -3.12
CA THR A 73 6.16 -4.61 -4.11
C THR A 73 4.79 -5.25 -4.03
N GLY A 74 3.75 -4.44 -4.03
CA GLY A 74 2.36 -4.90 -4.00
C GLY A 74 1.57 -4.30 -5.16
N THR A 75 0.75 -5.12 -5.80
CA THR A 75 -0.20 -4.68 -6.82
C THR A 75 -1.62 -4.84 -6.30
N TYR A 76 -2.45 -3.82 -6.52
CA TYR A 76 -3.81 -3.77 -6.00
C TYR A 76 -4.81 -3.38 -7.09
N THR A 77 -6.01 -3.96 -7.05
CA THR A 77 -7.16 -3.38 -7.73
C THR A 77 -7.57 -2.11 -7.02
N VAL A 78 -7.96 -1.09 -7.78
CA VAL A 78 -8.32 0.23 -7.27
C VAL A 78 -9.43 0.81 -8.16
N GLY A 79 -10.66 0.80 -7.66
CA GLY A 79 -11.82 1.49 -8.23
C GLY A 79 -12.85 0.62 -8.94
#